data_AF-A0A5N5ZQ04-F1
#
_entry.id   AF-A0A5N5ZQ04-F1
#
_cell.length_a   1.000
_cell.length_b   1.000
_cell.length_c   1.000
_cell.angle_alpha   90.00
_cell.angle_beta   90.00
_cell.angle_gamma   90.00
#
_symmetry.space_group_name_H-M   'P 1'
#
loop_
_entity.id
_entity.type
_entity.pdbx_description
1 polymer ?
#
loop_
_entity_poly.entity_id
_entity_poly.type
_entity_poly.pdbx_seq_one_letter_code
_entity_poly.pdbx_strand_id
1 'polypeptide(L)'
;MSAARPAEPAGSAGSAEPAGTVGPAGTAGSSGTAGSSGPTGAAGSAEPAEAVRSEGVVEPAEAGSAGAAWRGARRLARHQLLLLRCLVRWLLRRGPHGRRAGDRAFGYAQAESPLFWIMLTVSVVETVALALLIPWPLVHAILLVLGVWGTFLAVELRLSCVVRPHLVGADGSLRLRYGALVDIRVPAEQVSDVRVSRRFRSGGLLALDPETGTADLAVAGQTTLTVELTAPVTFHRPLGRPATARLIRCHADAPEALAETWRAASGATAR
;
A
#
# COMPACT_ATOMS: atom_id res chain seq x y z
N MET A 1 -31.82 49.79 7.06
CA MET A 1 -30.84 50.74 7.62
C MET A 1 -30.63 50.42 9.09
N SER A 2 -29.53 49.76 9.42
CA SER A 2 -28.94 49.76 10.75
C SER A 2 -27.50 49.27 10.58
N ALA A 3 -26.56 50.19 10.75
CA ALA A 3 -25.13 49.95 10.64
C ALA A 3 -24.56 49.90 12.05
N ALA A 4 -23.77 48.88 12.37
CA ALA A 4 -22.85 48.89 13.49
C ALA A 4 -21.60 48.05 13.14
N ARG A 5 -20.45 48.67 13.40
CA ARG A 5 -19.08 48.31 13.03
C ARG A 5 -18.48 47.20 13.91
N PRO A 6 -17.30 46.65 13.54
CA PRO A 6 -16.70 45.46 14.15
C PRO A 6 -15.83 45.81 15.37
N ALA A 7 -15.57 44.80 16.22
CA ALA A 7 -14.60 44.88 17.31
C ALA A 7 -13.32 44.11 16.94
N GLU A 8 -12.18 44.79 17.01
CA GLU A 8 -10.83 44.25 16.93
C GLU A 8 -10.33 43.71 18.30
N PRO A 9 -9.23 42.92 18.31
CA PRO A 9 -8.83 42.11 19.46
C PRO A 9 -7.85 42.83 20.39
N ALA A 10 -7.95 42.55 21.69
CA ALA A 10 -6.94 42.91 22.68
C ALA A 10 -5.94 41.75 22.87
N GLY A 11 -4.64 42.06 22.79
CA GLY A 11 -3.55 41.17 23.17
C GLY A 11 -3.04 41.41 24.59
N SER A 12 -2.26 40.46 25.10
CA SER A 12 -1.06 40.62 25.95
C SER A 12 -0.63 39.19 26.38
N ALA A 13 0.51 38.66 25.93
CA ALA A 13 1.87 38.91 26.43
C ALA A 13 2.19 38.19 27.76
N GLY A 14 3.28 37.42 27.74
CA GLY A 14 3.97 36.82 28.89
C GLY A 14 4.30 35.33 28.68
N SER A 15 5.48 34.77 28.92
CA SER A 15 6.85 35.23 29.14
C SER A 15 7.74 33.98 29.08
N ALA A 16 8.94 34.15 28.50
CA ALA A 16 10.20 33.40 28.59
C ALA A 16 10.34 32.09 29.42
N GLU A 17 10.83 31.03 28.74
CA GLU A 17 12.02 30.15 28.97
C GLU A 17 12.47 29.71 30.40
N PRO A 18 13.26 28.60 30.60
CA PRO A 18 14.34 28.10 29.72
C PRO A 18 14.58 26.58 29.59
N ALA A 19 15.63 26.29 28.82
CA ALA A 19 16.24 25.02 28.41
C ALA A 19 16.82 24.10 29.52
N GLY A 20 17.02 22.83 29.12
CA GLY A 20 17.90 21.83 29.74
C GLY A 20 17.47 20.43 29.30
N THR A 21 18.30 19.43 28.99
CA THR A 21 19.76 19.27 28.97
C THR A 21 20.02 18.00 28.14
N VAL A 22 20.99 18.03 27.23
CA VAL A 22 21.48 16.85 26.51
C VAL A 22 22.55 16.17 27.39
N GLY A 23 22.46 14.84 27.53
CA GLY A 23 23.43 14.01 28.25
C GLY A 23 23.65 12.65 27.53
N PRO A 24 24.79 11.99 27.75
CA PRO A 24 25.63 11.54 26.63
C PRO A 24 25.65 10.03 26.36
N ALA A 25 26.32 9.73 25.24
CA ALA A 25 26.70 8.43 24.70
C ALA A 25 27.34 7.47 25.71
N GLY A 26 26.86 6.22 25.73
CA GLY A 26 27.48 5.09 26.39
C GLY A 26 28.24 4.23 25.39
N THR A 27 29.55 4.15 25.58
CA THR A 27 30.50 3.25 24.93
C THR A 27 30.52 1.89 25.63
N ALA A 28 30.36 0.81 24.85
CA ALA A 28 30.83 -0.54 25.17
C ALA A 28 31.57 -1.02 23.90
N GLY A 29 32.84 -1.42 23.89
CA GLY A 29 33.56 -2.20 24.88
C GLY A 29 33.61 -3.66 24.39
N SER A 30 34.42 -3.96 23.37
CA SER A 30 34.70 -5.34 22.94
C SER A 30 36.21 -5.61 23.01
N SER A 31 36.59 -6.51 23.90
CA SER A 31 37.92 -7.07 24.09
C SER A 31 37.93 -8.56 23.70
N GLY A 32 39.09 -9.04 23.23
CA GLY A 32 39.42 -10.48 23.07
C GLY A 32 39.46 -10.95 21.61
N THR A 33 40.56 -10.81 20.85
CA THR A 33 41.80 -11.64 20.78
C THR A 33 41.62 -13.14 20.48
N ALA A 34 42.09 -13.49 19.27
CA ALA A 34 42.98 -14.60 18.93
C ALA A 34 42.54 -16.06 19.12
N GLY A 35 42.71 -16.83 18.04
CA GLY A 35 42.64 -18.30 18.07
C GLY A 35 42.75 -18.91 16.67
N SER A 36 43.90 -18.72 16.01
CA SER A 36 44.29 -19.51 14.84
C SER A 36 44.95 -20.81 15.28
N SER A 37 44.44 -21.95 14.83
CA SER A 37 45.14 -23.23 14.90
C SER A 37 44.62 -24.19 13.83
N GLY A 38 45.40 -24.35 12.76
CA GLY A 38 45.59 -25.66 12.13
C GLY A 38 46.46 -26.54 13.05
N PRO A 39 46.66 -27.84 12.75
CA PRO A 39 47.68 -28.16 11.74
C PRO A 39 47.54 -29.52 10.99
N THR A 40 48.37 -29.67 9.95
CA THR A 40 49.08 -30.89 9.44
C THR A 40 48.24 -32.12 9.00
N GLY A 41 48.20 -32.51 7.71
CA GLY A 41 49.20 -33.30 6.96
C GLY A 41 48.67 -34.74 6.81
N ALA A 42 48.86 -35.56 5.77
CA ALA A 42 49.75 -35.57 4.61
C ALA A 42 49.23 -36.56 3.54
N ALA A 43 49.71 -36.34 2.30
CA ALA A 43 50.02 -37.25 1.19
C ALA A 43 49.28 -38.59 0.96
N GLY A 44 48.80 -38.74 -0.28
CA GLY A 44 48.59 -40.01 -0.98
C GLY A 44 48.33 -39.77 -2.47
N SER A 45 49.28 -40.16 -3.32
CA SER A 45 49.32 -39.91 -4.77
C SER A 45 48.70 -41.05 -5.60
N ALA A 46 48.24 -40.68 -6.81
CA ALA A 46 48.09 -41.49 -8.05
C ALA A 46 46.96 -42.56 -8.08
N GLU A 47 46.18 -42.79 -9.15
CA GLU A 47 45.82 -42.13 -10.42
C GLU A 47 44.59 -42.93 -10.98
N PRO A 48 44.10 -42.83 -12.24
CA PRO A 48 42.73 -42.44 -12.57
C PRO A 48 41.83 -43.57 -13.13
N ALA A 49 40.50 -43.46 -12.99
CA ALA A 49 39.56 -44.16 -13.87
C ALA A 49 38.14 -43.59 -13.81
N GLU A 50 37.57 -43.41 -15.01
CA GLU A 50 36.15 -43.21 -15.33
C GLU A 50 35.47 -41.93 -14.85
N ALA A 51 35.67 -40.89 -15.66
CA ALA A 51 34.62 -39.93 -15.95
C ALA A 51 33.39 -40.66 -16.54
N VAL A 52 32.46 -41.07 -15.69
CA VAL A 52 31.06 -41.25 -16.09
C VAL A 52 30.55 -39.87 -16.45
N ARG A 53 30.52 -39.58 -17.75
CA ARG A 53 29.82 -38.46 -18.35
C ARG A 53 28.33 -38.65 -18.04
N SER A 54 27.89 -38.15 -16.89
CA SER A 54 26.48 -37.88 -16.66
C SER A 54 26.09 -36.83 -17.70
N GLU A 55 25.31 -37.26 -18.69
CA GLU A 55 24.65 -36.38 -19.63
C GLU A 55 23.88 -35.36 -18.80
N GLY A 56 24.42 -34.14 -18.73
CA GLY A 56 23.66 -32.99 -18.30
C GLY A 56 22.50 -32.87 -19.25
N VAL A 57 21.33 -33.37 -18.82
CA VAL A 57 20.05 -32.91 -19.34
C VAL A 57 20.00 -31.43 -18.98
N VAL A 58 20.50 -30.59 -19.88
CA VAL A 58 20.24 -29.16 -19.89
C VAL A 58 18.77 -29.05 -20.27
N GLU A 59 17.90 -29.18 -19.26
CA GLU A 59 16.50 -28.80 -19.37
C GLU A 59 16.44 -27.32 -19.81
N PRO A 60 15.52 -26.96 -20.72
CA PRO A 60 15.52 -25.67 -21.36
C PRO A 60 15.03 -24.58 -20.39
N ALA A 61 15.98 -23.90 -19.74
CA ALA A 61 15.73 -22.69 -18.95
C ALA A 61 14.97 -21.60 -19.75
N GLU A 62 15.07 -21.65 -21.08
CA GLU A 62 14.38 -20.80 -22.06
C GLU A 62 12.84 -20.99 -22.07
N ALA A 63 12.33 -22.21 -21.88
CA ALA A 63 10.89 -22.47 -21.87
C ALA A 63 10.21 -21.95 -20.59
N GLY A 64 10.94 -21.98 -19.47
CA GLY A 64 10.50 -21.42 -18.20
C GLY A 64 10.43 -19.89 -18.20
N SER A 65 11.36 -19.22 -18.90
CA SER A 65 11.48 -17.76 -18.96
C SER A 65 10.38 -17.13 -19.81
N ALA A 66 10.06 -17.70 -20.99
CA ALA A 66 8.97 -17.24 -21.85
C ALA A 66 7.60 -17.39 -21.16
N GLY A 67 7.39 -18.50 -20.46
CA GLY A 67 6.19 -18.71 -19.63
C GLY A 67 6.09 -17.73 -18.46
N ALA A 68 7.20 -17.37 -17.84
CA ALA A 68 7.26 -16.38 -16.76
C ALA A 68 6.99 -14.96 -17.28
N ALA A 69 7.61 -14.57 -18.40
CA ALA A 69 7.41 -13.28 -19.06
C ALA A 69 5.95 -13.10 -19.50
N TRP A 70 5.34 -14.13 -20.09
CA TRP A 70 3.92 -14.11 -20.47
C TRP A 70 2.99 -13.97 -19.25
N ARG A 71 3.29 -14.68 -18.14
CA ARG A 71 2.54 -14.51 -16.88
C ARG A 71 2.70 -13.10 -16.33
N GLY A 72 3.88 -12.50 -16.43
CA GLY A 72 4.14 -11.11 -16.03
C GLY A 72 3.36 -10.12 -16.88
N ALA A 73 3.47 -10.20 -18.21
CA ALA A 73 2.76 -9.35 -19.16
C ALA A 73 1.23 -9.43 -18.98
N ARG A 74 0.69 -10.64 -18.80
CA ARG A 74 -0.74 -10.82 -18.52
C ARG A 74 -1.19 -10.17 -17.21
N ARG A 75 -0.35 -10.20 -16.16
CA ARG A 75 -0.67 -9.52 -14.89
C ARG A 75 -0.65 -8.01 -15.06
N LEU A 76 0.35 -7.48 -15.77
CA LEU A 76 0.45 -6.06 -16.07
C LEU A 76 -0.74 -5.58 -16.92
N ALA A 77 -1.09 -6.29 -17.98
CA ALA A 77 -2.24 -5.98 -18.83
C ALA A 77 -3.56 -6.02 -18.05
N ARG A 78 -3.74 -7.01 -17.15
CA ARG A 78 -4.91 -7.07 -16.27
C ARG A 78 -4.96 -5.89 -15.30
N HIS A 79 -3.81 -5.49 -14.75
CA HIS A 79 -3.71 -4.34 -13.87
C HIS A 79 -4.10 -3.06 -14.61
N GLN A 80 -3.53 -2.84 -15.79
CA GLN A 80 -3.86 -1.70 -16.65
C GLN A 80 -5.34 -1.67 -17.03
N LEU A 81 -5.91 -2.81 -17.44
CA LEU A 81 -7.33 -2.89 -17.78
C LEU A 81 -8.23 -2.58 -16.57
N LEU A 82 -7.82 -3.01 -15.37
CA LEU A 82 -8.57 -2.72 -14.14
C LEU A 82 -8.52 -1.22 -13.81
N LEU A 83 -7.35 -0.60 -13.94
CA LEU A 83 -7.15 0.85 -13.79
C LEU A 83 -7.99 1.64 -14.79
N LEU A 84 -7.89 1.32 -16.09
CA LEU A 84 -8.72 1.91 -17.15
C LEU A 84 -10.21 1.75 -16.88
N ARG A 85 -10.66 0.59 -16.38
CA ARG A 85 -12.07 0.39 -15.99
C ARG A 85 -12.49 1.30 -14.85
N CYS A 86 -11.59 1.64 -13.92
CA CYS A 86 -11.89 2.60 -12.87
C CYS A 86 -12.01 4.01 -13.43
N LEU A 87 -11.07 4.42 -14.30
CA LEU A 87 -11.11 5.69 -15.00
C LEU A 87 -12.41 5.86 -15.80
N VAL A 88 -12.75 4.89 -16.66
CA VAL A 88 -13.98 4.90 -17.45
C VAL A 88 -15.22 4.93 -16.55
N ARG A 89 -15.22 4.17 -15.45
CA ARG A 89 -16.36 4.17 -14.51
C ARG A 89 -16.54 5.54 -13.83
N TRP A 90 -15.44 6.19 -13.46
CA TRP A 90 -15.45 7.54 -12.89
C TRP A 90 -15.92 8.57 -13.91
N LEU A 91 -15.38 8.51 -15.14
CA LEU A 91 -15.73 9.41 -16.23
C LEU A 91 -17.21 9.31 -16.62
N LEU A 92 -17.73 8.09 -16.68
CA LEU A 92 -19.15 7.81 -16.92
C LEU A 92 -20.04 8.00 -15.67
N ARG A 93 -19.48 8.51 -14.56
CA ARG A 93 -20.18 8.79 -13.29
C ARG A 93 -21.02 7.61 -12.77
N ARG A 94 -20.59 6.38 -13.02
CA ARG A 94 -21.36 5.15 -12.70
C ARG A 94 -21.35 4.76 -11.21
N GLY A 95 -20.90 5.66 -10.33
CA GLY A 95 -20.85 5.46 -8.88
C GLY A 95 -19.83 4.40 -8.39
N PRO A 96 -19.82 4.11 -7.08
CA PRO A 96 -18.87 3.17 -6.46
C PRO A 96 -18.90 1.77 -7.07
N HIS A 97 -17.75 1.13 -7.21
CA HIS A 97 -17.66 -0.21 -7.78
C HIS A 97 -18.04 -1.30 -6.76
N GLY A 98 -18.89 -2.22 -7.20
CA GLY A 98 -19.24 -3.42 -6.43
C GLY A 98 -20.15 -3.18 -5.22
N ARG A 99 -20.84 -2.04 -5.19
CA ARG A 99 -21.90 -1.73 -4.22
C ARG A 99 -23.16 -2.51 -4.58
N ARG A 100 -23.66 -3.34 -3.68
CA ARG A 100 -24.97 -4.00 -3.78
C ARG A 100 -26.07 -3.10 -3.20
N ALA A 101 -27.33 -3.46 -3.40
CA ALA A 101 -28.45 -2.77 -2.76
C ALA A 101 -28.31 -2.89 -1.23
N GLY A 102 -28.40 -1.77 -0.51
CA GLY A 102 -28.21 -1.71 0.94
C GLY A 102 -26.78 -1.45 1.41
N ASP A 103 -25.75 -1.70 0.58
CA ASP A 103 -24.36 -1.44 0.96
C ASP A 103 -24.10 0.06 1.17
N ARG A 104 -23.29 0.40 2.17
CA ARG A 104 -22.75 1.75 2.37
C ARG A 104 -21.27 1.80 1.99
N ALA A 105 -20.89 2.91 1.36
CA ALA A 105 -19.54 3.14 0.85
C ALA A 105 -18.83 4.20 1.69
N PHE A 106 -17.59 3.92 2.07
CA PHE A 106 -16.74 4.81 2.85
C PHE A 106 -15.41 5.07 2.14
N GLY A 107 -15.11 6.35 1.91
CA GLY A 107 -13.82 6.77 1.38
C GLY A 107 -12.70 6.51 2.39
N TYR A 108 -11.48 6.44 1.86
CA TYR A 108 -10.25 6.37 2.67
C TYR A 108 -9.10 7.18 2.06
N ALA A 109 -9.34 7.82 0.92
CA ALA A 109 -8.26 8.35 0.09
C ALA A 109 -8.01 9.83 0.38
N GLN A 110 -8.75 10.47 1.28
CA GLN A 110 -8.66 11.92 1.45
C GLN A 110 -7.37 12.36 2.13
N ALA A 111 -6.86 11.56 3.06
CA ALA A 111 -5.65 11.88 3.84
C ALA A 111 -4.39 12.11 2.97
N GLU A 112 -4.26 11.42 1.84
CA GLU A 112 -3.11 11.54 0.93
C GLU A 112 -3.33 12.52 -0.24
N SER A 113 -4.53 13.10 -0.37
CA SER A 113 -4.90 13.92 -1.54
C SER A 113 -4.00 15.12 -1.79
N PRO A 114 -3.66 15.95 -0.77
CA PRO A 114 -2.88 17.17 -1.01
C PRO A 114 -1.51 16.86 -1.59
N LEU A 115 -0.80 15.90 -0.99
CA LEU A 115 0.52 15.47 -1.45
C LEU A 115 0.46 14.89 -2.86
N PHE A 116 -0.57 14.09 -3.17
CA PHE A 116 -0.79 13.57 -4.51
C PHE A 116 -0.94 14.68 -5.55
N TRP A 117 -1.78 15.69 -5.28
CA TRP A 117 -2.01 16.79 -6.24
C TRP A 117 -0.78 17.68 -6.43
N ILE A 118 0.00 17.92 -5.36
CA ILE A 118 1.28 18.62 -5.45
C ILE A 118 2.24 17.86 -6.36
N MET A 119 2.46 16.56 -6.09
CA MET A 119 3.37 15.74 -6.89
C MET A 119 2.93 15.61 -8.34
N LEU A 120 1.62 15.43 -8.59
CA LEU A 120 1.09 15.39 -9.95
C LEU A 120 1.37 16.70 -10.70
N THR A 121 1.15 17.85 -10.05
CA THR A 121 1.41 19.17 -10.65
C THR A 121 2.89 19.33 -10.97
N VAL A 122 3.76 18.98 -10.01
CA VAL A 122 5.22 19.02 -10.21
C VAL A 122 5.64 18.12 -11.38
N SER A 123 5.14 16.89 -11.47
CA SER A 123 5.44 15.99 -12.58
C SER A 123 4.98 16.52 -13.94
N VAL A 124 3.82 17.19 -14.01
CA VAL A 124 3.36 17.83 -15.25
C VAL A 124 4.28 18.99 -15.64
N VAL A 125 4.61 19.86 -14.68
CA VAL A 125 5.52 21.00 -14.92
C VAL A 125 6.91 20.52 -15.35
N GLU A 126 7.45 19.50 -14.68
CA GLU A 126 8.72 18.85 -15.03
C GLU A 126 8.67 18.28 -16.45
N THR A 127 7.59 17.57 -16.82
CA THR A 127 7.43 17.03 -18.18
C THR A 127 7.46 18.14 -19.23
N VAL A 128 6.78 19.25 -18.99
CA VAL A 128 6.77 20.42 -19.89
C VAL A 128 8.16 21.07 -19.95
N ALA A 129 8.81 21.27 -18.80
CA ALA A 129 10.14 21.87 -18.73
C ALA A 129 11.19 21.04 -19.50
N LEU A 130 11.19 19.72 -19.32
CA LEU A 130 12.08 18.80 -20.04
C LEU A 130 11.79 18.80 -21.55
N ALA A 131 10.51 18.86 -21.95
CA ALA A 131 10.15 18.97 -23.36
C ALA A 131 10.67 20.27 -24.01
N LEU A 132 10.71 21.39 -23.27
CA LEU A 132 11.23 22.67 -23.76
C LEU A 132 12.76 22.74 -23.74
N LEU A 133 13.41 22.13 -22.75
CA LEU A 133 14.86 22.26 -22.53
C LEU A 133 15.68 21.30 -23.39
N ILE A 134 15.14 20.15 -23.79
CA ILE A 134 15.91 19.08 -24.43
C ILE A 134 15.90 19.23 -25.96
N PRO A 135 17.06 19.53 -26.59
CA PRO A 135 17.12 19.75 -28.03
C PRO A 135 17.21 18.46 -28.85
N TRP A 136 17.53 17.33 -28.22
CA TRP A 136 17.72 16.04 -28.89
C TRP A 136 16.38 15.35 -29.15
N PRO A 137 15.93 15.19 -30.41
CA PRO A 137 14.56 14.76 -30.71
C PRO A 137 14.19 13.39 -30.10
N LEU A 138 15.12 12.45 -30.10
CA LEU A 138 14.89 11.11 -29.53
C LEU A 138 14.72 11.16 -28.00
N VAL A 139 15.63 11.87 -27.31
CA VAL A 139 15.58 11.99 -25.83
C VAL A 139 14.32 12.75 -25.41
N HIS A 140 13.98 13.82 -26.13
CA HIS A 140 12.74 14.57 -25.96
C HIS A 140 11.53 13.63 -26.06
N ALA A 141 11.42 12.86 -27.16
CA ALA A 141 10.28 11.99 -27.39
C ALA A 141 10.13 10.92 -26.29
N ILE A 142 11.24 10.30 -25.86
CA ILE A 142 11.23 9.30 -24.80
C ILE A 142 10.74 9.89 -23.47
N LEU A 143 11.28 11.04 -23.06
CA LEU A 143 10.90 11.67 -21.79
C LEU A 143 9.47 12.21 -21.82
N LEU A 144 9.03 12.77 -22.94
CA LEU A 144 7.66 13.22 -23.12
C LEU A 144 6.68 12.04 -22.98
N VAL A 145 6.95 10.93 -23.67
CA VAL A 145 6.12 9.72 -23.56
C VAL A 145 6.11 9.20 -22.13
N LEU A 146 7.27 9.14 -21.47
CA LEU A 146 7.37 8.63 -20.10
C LEU A 146 6.66 9.53 -19.09
N GLY A 147 6.78 10.85 -19.21
CA GLY A 147 6.11 11.83 -18.36
C GLY A 147 4.60 11.80 -18.52
N VAL A 148 4.11 11.80 -19.76
CA VAL A 148 2.67 11.67 -20.06
C VAL A 148 2.12 10.32 -19.56
N TRP A 149 2.85 9.23 -19.81
CA TRP A 149 2.45 7.91 -19.36
C TRP A 149 2.44 7.79 -17.83
N GLY A 150 3.46 8.31 -17.16
CA GLY A 150 3.59 8.29 -15.70
C GLY A 150 2.49 9.10 -15.01
N THR A 151 2.21 10.32 -15.51
CA THR A 151 1.12 11.15 -14.99
C THR A 151 -0.24 10.50 -15.20
N PHE A 152 -0.47 9.89 -16.37
CA PHE A 152 -1.67 9.12 -16.64
C PHE A 152 -1.84 7.95 -15.67
N LEU A 153 -0.80 7.12 -15.47
CA LEU A 153 -0.81 6.03 -14.50
C LEU A 153 -1.10 6.51 -13.06
N ALA A 154 -0.52 7.62 -12.65
CA ALA A 154 -0.76 8.20 -11.33
C ALA A 154 -2.23 8.59 -11.14
N VAL A 155 -2.84 9.22 -12.15
CA VAL A 155 -4.26 9.59 -12.16
C VAL A 155 -5.15 8.34 -12.13
N GLU A 156 -4.87 7.34 -12.95
CA GLU A 156 -5.66 6.10 -12.96
C GLU A 156 -5.62 5.38 -11.60
N LEU A 157 -4.44 5.29 -10.99
CA LEU A 157 -4.28 4.69 -9.67
C LEU A 157 -5.09 5.45 -8.63
N ARG A 158 -5.03 6.79 -8.64
CA ARG A 158 -5.81 7.65 -7.74
C ARG A 158 -7.31 7.45 -7.92
N LEU A 159 -7.79 7.42 -9.16
CA LEU A 159 -9.20 7.19 -9.46
C LEU A 159 -9.64 5.78 -9.06
N SER A 160 -8.75 4.79 -9.14
CA SER A 160 -9.04 3.46 -8.62
C SER A 160 -9.36 3.50 -7.12
N CYS A 161 -8.67 4.32 -6.34
CA CYS A 161 -8.94 4.50 -4.90
C CYS A 161 -10.28 5.18 -4.64
N VAL A 162 -10.64 6.19 -5.45
CA VAL A 162 -11.92 6.90 -5.31
C VAL A 162 -13.11 6.03 -5.72
N VAL A 163 -12.97 5.27 -6.81
CA VAL A 163 -14.05 4.42 -7.37
C VAL A 163 -14.28 3.15 -6.55
N ARG A 164 -13.27 2.70 -5.80
CA ARG A 164 -13.30 1.47 -5.00
C ARG A 164 -13.18 1.79 -3.50
N PRO A 165 -14.20 2.43 -2.90
CA PRO A 165 -14.23 2.67 -1.46
C PRO A 165 -14.33 1.36 -0.68
N HIS A 166 -14.16 1.46 0.64
CA HIS A 166 -14.55 0.41 1.56
C HIS A 166 -16.07 0.25 1.53
N LEU A 167 -16.56 -0.99 1.60
CA LEU A 167 -17.98 -1.27 1.62
C LEU A 167 -18.35 -1.98 2.92
N VAL A 168 -19.43 -1.52 3.54
CA VAL A 168 -20.14 -2.23 4.60
C VAL A 168 -21.42 -2.76 3.98
N GLY A 169 -21.55 -4.09 3.95
CA GLY A 169 -22.75 -4.78 3.49
C GLY A 169 -23.89 -4.65 4.49
N ALA A 170 -25.12 -4.71 4.00
CA ALA A 170 -26.31 -4.69 4.86
C ALA A 170 -26.40 -5.91 5.79
N ASP A 171 -25.73 -7.00 5.43
CA ASP A 171 -25.56 -8.25 6.19
C ASP A 171 -24.48 -8.17 7.28
N GLY A 172 -23.74 -7.05 7.36
CA GLY A 172 -22.59 -6.89 8.25
C GLY A 172 -21.26 -7.36 7.64
N SER A 173 -21.25 -7.77 6.36
CA SER A 173 -20.01 -8.09 5.65
C SER A 173 -19.16 -6.84 5.41
N LEU A 174 -17.84 -7.00 5.39
CA LEU A 174 -16.90 -5.92 5.15
C LEU A 174 -16.08 -6.18 3.89
N ARG A 175 -15.90 -5.15 3.08
CA ARG A 175 -14.98 -5.18 1.95
C ARG A 175 -14.00 -4.03 2.04
N LEU A 176 -12.79 -4.36 2.49
CA LEU A 176 -11.71 -3.40 2.69
C LEU A 176 -10.83 -3.39 1.44
N ARG A 177 -10.56 -2.19 0.90
CA ARG A 177 -9.89 -2.03 -0.37
C ARG A 177 -8.80 -0.98 -0.32
N TYR A 178 -7.81 -1.18 -1.20
CA TYR A 178 -6.94 -0.10 -1.63
C TYR A 178 -6.84 -0.11 -3.14
N GLY A 179 -7.74 0.65 -3.76
CA GLY A 179 -7.79 0.92 -5.19
C GLY A 179 -7.82 -0.37 -5.99
N ALA A 180 -6.96 -0.43 -7.00
CA ALA A 180 -6.71 -1.62 -7.80
C ALA A 180 -5.77 -2.65 -7.14
N LEU A 181 -5.14 -2.29 -6.02
CA LEU A 181 -3.99 -3.01 -5.47
C LEU A 181 -4.40 -4.08 -4.46
N VAL A 182 -5.39 -3.80 -3.60
CA VAL A 182 -5.82 -4.70 -2.53
C VAL A 182 -7.35 -4.74 -2.46
N ASP A 183 -7.91 -5.94 -2.32
CA ASP A 183 -9.35 -6.17 -2.15
C ASP A 183 -9.56 -7.35 -1.19
N ILE A 184 -9.86 -7.04 0.06
CA ILE A 184 -10.11 -8.00 1.13
C ILE A 184 -11.61 -8.08 1.35
N ARG A 185 -12.17 -9.28 1.22
CA ARG A 185 -13.58 -9.56 1.52
C ARG A 185 -13.64 -10.33 2.82
N VAL A 186 -14.37 -9.80 3.78
CA VAL A 186 -14.57 -10.41 5.09
C VAL A 186 -16.08 -10.69 5.24
N PRO A 187 -16.48 -11.97 5.24
CA PRO A 187 -17.86 -12.36 5.55
C PRO A 187 -18.28 -11.91 6.95
N ALA A 188 -19.58 -11.68 7.15
CA ALA A 188 -20.10 -11.14 8.41
C ALA A 188 -19.77 -12.06 9.61
N GLU A 189 -19.85 -13.38 9.41
CA GLU A 189 -19.53 -14.41 10.41
C GLU A 189 -18.04 -14.43 10.83
N GLN A 190 -17.18 -13.79 10.03
CA GLN A 190 -15.74 -13.72 10.29
C GLN A 190 -15.32 -12.43 10.98
N VAL A 191 -16.21 -11.43 11.10
CA VAL A 191 -15.90 -10.16 11.80
C VAL A 191 -16.30 -10.29 13.26
N SER A 192 -15.33 -10.25 14.19
CA SER A 192 -15.63 -10.24 15.61
C SER A 192 -15.94 -8.83 16.11
N ASP A 193 -15.14 -7.84 15.70
CA ASP A 193 -15.30 -6.46 16.15
C ASP A 193 -14.67 -5.46 15.17
N VAL A 194 -15.23 -4.24 15.14
CA VAL A 194 -14.71 -3.10 14.40
C VAL A 194 -14.53 -1.93 15.36
N ARG A 195 -13.27 -1.62 15.66
CA ARG A 195 -12.87 -0.58 16.60
C ARG A 195 -12.24 0.60 15.90
N VAL A 196 -12.63 1.80 16.30
CA VAL A 196 -11.90 3.02 15.93
C VAL A 196 -10.62 3.07 16.75
N SER A 197 -9.49 3.00 16.06
CA SER A 197 -8.17 3.01 16.70
C SER A 197 -7.17 3.64 15.74
N ARG A 198 -6.82 4.90 16.00
CA ARG A 198 -5.83 5.61 15.20
C ARG A 198 -4.43 5.15 15.59
N ARG A 199 -3.66 4.70 14.60
CA ARG A 199 -2.25 4.34 14.72
C ARG A 199 -1.46 4.91 13.55
N PHE A 200 -0.25 5.36 13.84
CA PHE A 200 0.74 5.71 12.83
C PHE A 200 1.65 4.51 12.60
N ARG A 201 1.96 4.23 11.34
CA ARG A 201 2.79 3.09 10.95
C ARG A 201 3.86 3.56 9.99
N SER A 202 5.09 3.20 10.33
CA SER A 202 6.23 3.26 9.44
C SER A 202 6.20 2.02 8.55
N GLY A 203 6.08 2.19 7.24
CA GLY A 203 6.01 1.07 6.29
C GLY A 203 5.33 1.44 4.99
N GLY A 204 5.31 0.50 4.05
CA GLY A 204 4.57 0.65 2.80
C GLY A 204 3.06 0.62 3.01
N LEU A 205 2.34 0.79 1.90
CA LEU A 205 0.88 0.71 1.83
C LEU A 205 0.28 -0.50 2.56
N LEU A 206 0.81 -1.69 2.28
CA LEU A 206 0.37 -2.95 2.86
C LEU A 206 1.54 -3.55 3.61
N ALA A 207 1.50 -3.47 4.94
CA ALA A 207 2.44 -4.16 5.80
C ALA A 207 1.79 -5.42 6.38
N LEU A 208 2.53 -6.52 6.37
CA LEU A 208 2.08 -7.79 6.93
C LEU A 208 3.05 -8.18 8.02
N ASP A 209 2.51 -8.45 9.19
CA ASP A 209 3.22 -9.03 10.31
C ASP A 209 2.90 -10.52 10.36
N PRO A 210 3.84 -11.40 9.96
CA PRO A 210 3.62 -12.85 9.95
C PRO A 210 3.45 -13.43 11.36
N GLU A 211 4.06 -12.81 12.37
CA GLU A 211 4.06 -13.33 13.74
C GLU A 211 2.71 -13.06 14.41
N THR A 212 2.17 -11.86 14.24
CA THR A 212 0.86 -11.50 14.80
C THR A 212 -0.31 -11.80 13.86
N GLY A 213 -0.04 -12.07 12.58
CA GLY A 213 -1.08 -12.22 11.56
C GLY A 213 -1.83 -10.91 11.28
N THR A 214 -1.18 -9.77 11.49
CA THR A 214 -1.76 -8.43 11.27
C THR A 214 -1.51 -7.97 9.83
N ALA A 215 -2.57 -7.48 9.18
CA ALA A 215 -2.48 -6.75 7.92
C ALA A 215 -2.78 -5.27 8.15
N ASP A 216 -1.78 -4.41 7.96
CA ASP A 216 -1.95 -2.96 8.01
C ASP A 216 -2.09 -2.41 6.59
N LEU A 217 -3.24 -1.79 6.32
CA LEU A 217 -3.56 -1.07 5.10
C LEU A 217 -3.53 0.44 5.40
N ALA A 218 -2.34 1.00 5.41
CA ALA A 218 -2.10 2.38 5.78
C ALA A 218 -2.32 3.33 4.60
N VAL A 219 -2.97 4.47 4.85
CA VAL A 219 -3.03 5.60 3.92
C VAL A 219 -2.28 6.74 4.56
N ALA A 220 -1.37 7.39 3.83
CA ALA A 220 -0.54 8.48 4.37
C ALA A 220 0.12 8.13 5.73
N GLY A 221 0.60 6.88 5.88
CA GLY A 221 1.29 6.42 7.10
C GLY A 221 0.40 6.19 8.32
N GLN A 222 -0.93 6.11 8.16
CA GLN A 222 -1.86 5.92 9.27
C GLN A 222 -2.97 4.91 8.97
N THR A 223 -3.47 4.29 10.04
CA THR A 223 -4.69 3.46 10.07
C THR A 223 -5.63 4.05 11.13
N THR A 224 -6.93 4.09 10.88
CA THR A 224 -7.94 4.66 11.80
C THR A 224 -8.90 3.63 12.36
N LEU A 225 -8.92 2.43 11.80
CA LEU A 225 -9.78 1.32 12.18
C LEU A 225 -8.97 0.05 12.39
N THR A 226 -9.42 -0.75 13.36
CA THR A 226 -8.98 -2.12 13.59
C THR A 226 -10.19 -3.03 13.45
N VAL A 227 -10.09 -4.01 12.56
CA VAL A 227 -11.07 -5.06 12.33
C VAL A 227 -10.49 -6.36 12.86
N GLU A 228 -11.11 -6.87 13.91
CA GLU A 228 -10.77 -8.16 14.51
C GLU A 228 -11.57 -9.26 13.83
N LEU A 229 -10.90 -10.38 13.55
CA LEU A 229 -11.50 -11.50 12.83
C LEU A 229 -11.58 -12.73 13.73
N THR A 230 -12.69 -13.48 13.64
CA THR A 230 -12.85 -14.75 14.35
C THR A 230 -12.02 -15.87 13.71
N ALA A 231 -11.78 -15.78 12.40
CA ALA A 231 -10.96 -16.73 11.63
C ALA A 231 -10.02 -15.99 10.65
N PRO A 232 -8.88 -16.59 10.27
CA PRO A 232 -7.99 -15.99 9.29
C PRO A 232 -8.66 -15.80 7.92
N VAL A 233 -8.58 -14.60 7.36
CA VAL A 233 -9.06 -14.29 6.02
C VAL A 233 -7.91 -14.30 5.03
N THR A 234 -8.08 -15.03 3.93
CA THR A 234 -7.12 -15.04 2.81
C THR A 234 -7.43 -13.93 1.82
N PHE A 235 -6.41 -13.18 1.40
CA PHE A 235 -6.50 -12.16 0.37
C PHE A 235 -5.24 -12.15 -0.51
N HIS A 236 -5.26 -11.38 -1.59
CA HIS A 236 -4.11 -11.25 -2.49
C HIS A 236 -3.39 -9.93 -2.27
N ARG A 237 -2.06 -10.00 -2.17
CA ARG A 237 -1.17 -8.83 -2.22
C ARG A 237 -1.20 -8.20 -3.62
N PRO A 238 -0.75 -6.95 -3.80
CA PRO A 238 -0.74 -6.29 -5.11
C PRO A 238 -0.01 -7.07 -6.22
N LEU A 239 0.98 -7.89 -5.86
CA LEU A 239 1.74 -8.76 -6.79
C LEU A 239 1.14 -10.18 -6.93
N GLY A 240 -0.07 -10.41 -6.41
CA GLY A 240 -0.84 -11.65 -6.56
C GLY A 240 -0.49 -12.78 -5.59
N ARG A 241 0.55 -12.63 -4.76
CA ARG A 241 0.87 -13.60 -3.71
C ARG A 241 -0.28 -13.63 -2.67
N PRO A 242 -0.74 -14.82 -2.23
CA PRO A 242 -1.73 -14.90 -1.16
C PRO A 242 -1.12 -14.42 0.16
N ALA A 243 -1.98 -13.90 1.02
CA ALA A 243 -1.69 -13.51 2.39
C ALA A 243 -2.90 -13.83 3.26
N THR A 244 -2.64 -14.11 4.53
CA THR A 244 -3.68 -14.36 5.53
C THR A 244 -3.58 -13.32 6.63
N ALA A 245 -4.72 -12.84 7.13
CA ALA A 245 -4.78 -11.93 8.25
C ALA A 245 -5.83 -12.38 9.27
N ARG A 246 -5.52 -12.22 10.56
CA ARG A 246 -6.47 -12.36 11.69
C ARG A 246 -6.87 -11.00 12.26
N LEU A 247 -6.04 -9.99 12.04
CA LEU A 247 -6.29 -8.61 12.43
C LEU A 247 -6.05 -7.72 11.22
N ILE A 248 -7.03 -6.90 10.83
CA ILE A 248 -6.86 -5.96 9.72
C ILE A 248 -6.96 -4.55 10.27
N ARG A 249 -5.89 -3.77 10.12
CA ARG A 249 -5.91 -2.33 10.42
C ARG A 249 -6.01 -1.58 9.11
N CYS A 250 -6.95 -0.66 9.01
CA CYS A 250 -7.15 0.11 7.78
C CYS A 250 -7.45 1.58 8.08
N HIS A 251 -7.27 2.42 7.08
CA HIS A 251 -7.72 3.81 7.12
C HIS A 251 -9.09 3.95 6.48
N ALA A 252 -9.95 4.77 7.09
CA ALA A 252 -11.18 5.30 6.52
C ALA A 252 -11.27 6.79 6.87
N ASP A 253 -11.83 7.58 5.95
CA ASP A 253 -11.99 9.04 6.11
C ASP A 253 -13.00 9.37 7.23
N ALA A 254 -14.00 8.51 7.42
CA ALA A 254 -15.03 8.63 8.47
C ALA A 254 -15.09 7.33 9.30
N PRO A 255 -14.13 7.10 10.21
CA PRO A 255 -13.99 5.84 10.92
C PRO A 255 -15.14 5.59 11.91
N GLU A 256 -15.65 6.60 12.62
CA GLU A 256 -16.78 6.41 13.54
C GLU A 256 -18.04 5.99 12.76
N ALA A 257 -18.37 6.69 11.68
CA ALA A 257 -19.55 6.41 10.86
C ALA A 257 -19.50 5.01 10.22
N LEU A 258 -18.30 4.54 9.84
CA LEU A 258 -18.10 3.18 9.34
C LEU A 258 -18.37 2.16 10.44
N ALA A 259 -17.76 2.32 11.62
CA ALA A 259 -17.92 1.40 12.73
C ALA A 259 -19.39 1.36 13.22
N GLU A 260 -20.07 2.50 13.30
CA GLU A 260 -21.49 2.58 13.65
C GLU A 260 -22.39 1.89 12.62
N THR A 261 -22.14 2.13 11.32
CA THR A 261 -22.90 1.46 10.26
C THR A 261 -22.69 -0.05 10.31
N TRP A 262 -21.47 -0.50 10.58
CA TRP A 262 -21.19 -1.93 10.74
C TRP A 262 -21.92 -2.52 11.95
N ARG A 263 -21.88 -1.88 13.12
CA ARG A 263 -22.59 -2.34 14.32
C ARG A 263 -24.11 -2.43 14.09
N ALA A 264 -24.68 -1.46 13.37
CA ALA A 264 -26.10 -1.48 13.04
C ALA A 264 -26.45 -2.67 12.11
N ALA A 265 -25.59 -2.97 11.14
CA ALA A 265 -25.79 -4.09 10.22
C ALA A 265 -25.57 -5.45 10.91
N SER A 266 -24.53 -5.61 11.72
CA SER A 266 -24.24 -6.86 12.42
C SER A 266 -25.29 -7.18 13.49
N GLY A 267 -25.81 -6.17 14.18
CA GLY A 267 -26.90 -6.32 15.15
C GLY A 267 -28.25 -6.68 14.52
N ALA A 268 -28.45 -6.36 13.23
CA ALA A 268 -29.65 -6.76 12.49
C ALA A 268 -29.62 -8.25 12.09
N THR A 269 -28.42 -8.80 11.81
CA THR A 269 -28.24 -10.23 11.49
C THR A 269 -28.35 -11.13 12.73
N ALA A 270 -28.10 -10.61 13.93
CA ALA A 270 -28.19 -11.36 15.18
C ALA A 270 -29.62 -11.49 15.74
N ARG A 271 -30.62 -10.81 15.15
CA ARG A 271 -32.04 -10.92 15.50
C ARG A 271 -32.78 -11.81 14.51
#